data_AF-A0A5C6FLK8-F1
#
_entry.id   AF-A0A5C6FLK8-F1
#
_cell.length_a   1.000
_cell.length_b   1.000
_cell.length_c   1.000
_cell.angle_alpha   90.00
_cell.angle_beta   90.00
_cell.angle_gamma   90.00
#
_symmetry.space_group_name_H-M   'P 1'
#
loop_
_entity.id
_entity.type
_entity.pdbx_description
1 polymer ?
#
loop_
_entity_poly.entity_id
_entity_poly.type
_entity_poly.pdbx_seq_one_letter_code
_entity_poly.pdbx_strand_id
1 'polypeptide(L)'
;MKVLTSSTVVLLVVQSLLVVFLLLSGIRLFESSVALRDSRDNAERCDRLATNIQRLRRLESVADRGESDLRMENGELVQIARQCAIEERQMTSIQRLDPQTVSETDYQRRDVVLSLQGLRLEQIIRFVLAVERLRPSVRSTGLVLLPYTGPRHRSLVTVDDPTEDNASSVSRELWTAQVTLTQLVYVARSVSI
;
A
#
# COMPACT_ATOMS: atom_id res chain seq x y z
N MET A 1 -68.98 -58.08 19.18
CA MET A 1 -67.62 -57.70 19.65
C MET A 1 -66.66 -57.18 18.57
N LYS A 2 -67.07 -56.88 17.32
CA LYS A 2 -66.16 -56.35 16.28
C LYS A 2 -66.10 -54.81 16.14
N VAL A 3 -67.01 -54.08 16.79
CA VAL A 3 -67.13 -52.62 16.64
C VAL A 3 -66.20 -51.85 17.60
N LEU A 4 -65.90 -52.42 18.78
CA LEU A 4 -65.03 -51.76 19.77
C LEU A 4 -63.57 -51.65 19.31
N THR A 5 -63.06 -52.62 18.54
CA THR A 5 -61.65 -52.62 18.07
C THR A 5 -61.39 -51.59 16.98
N SER A 6 -62.41 -51.21 16.19
CA SER A 6 -62.29 -50.19 15.15
C SER A 6 -62.15 -48.79 15.75
N SER A 7 -62.95 -48.48 16.78
CA SER A 7 -62.93 -47.18 17.45
C SER A 7 -61.61 -46.90 18.18
N THR A 8 -61.02 -47.91 18.83
CA THR A 8 -59.72 -47.77 19.52
C THR A 8 -58.56 -47.55 18.56
N VAL A 9 -58.58 -48.18 17.38
CA VAL A 9 -57.54 -48.00 16.35
C VAL A 9 -57.63 -46.59 15.75
N VAL A 10 -58.84 -46.10 15.46
CA VAL A 10 -59.04 -44.72 14.97
C VAL A 10 -58.55 -43.70 16.00
N LEU A 11 -58.83 -43.92 17.29
CA LEU A 11 -58.39 -43.03 18.36
C LEU A 11 -56.85 -42.98 18.46
N LEU A 12 -56.17 -44.13 18.35
CA LEU A 12 -54.71 -44.21 18.34
C LEU A 12 -54.09 -43.48 17.13
N VAL A 13 -54.69 -43.62 15.94
CA VAL A 13 -54.22 -42.93 14.73
C VAL A 13 -54.37 -41.42 14.87
N VAL A 14 -55.53 -40.95 15.37
CA VAL A 14 -55.77 -39.52 15.61
C VAL A 14 -54.82 -38.96 16.67
N GLN A 15 -54.57 -39.71 17.76
CA GLN A 15 -53.64 -39.30 18.80
C GLN A 15 -52.19 -39.22 18.28
N SER A 16 -51.77 -40.19 17.47
CA SER A 16 -50.44 -40.18 16.82
C SER A 16 -50.28 -38.98 15.88
N LEU A 17 -51.28 -38.71 15.03
CA LEU A 17 -51.28 -37.55 14.14
C LEU A 17 -51.23 -36.23 14.91
N LEU A 18 -51.93 -36.13 16.03
CA LEU A 18 -51.92 -34.93 16.88
C LEU A 18 -50.54 -34.71 17.53
N VAL A 19 -49.88 -35.78 17.99
CA VAL A 19 -48.51 -35.70 18.51
C VAL A 19 -47.51 -35.28 17.44
N VAL A 20 -47.62 -35.84 16.23
CA VAL A 20 -46.75 -35.47 15.09
C VAL A 20 -46.97 -34.00 14.72
N PHE A 21 -48.22 -33.54 14.68
CA PHE A 21 -48.54 -32.14 14.39
C PHE A 21 -47.97 -31.19 15.45
N LEU A 22 -48.08 -31.52 16.73
CA LEU A 22 -47.50 -30.74 17.82
C LEU A 22 -45.97 -30.68 17.75
N LEU A 23 -45.31 -31.80 17.42
CA LEU A 23 -43.85 -31.83 17.24
C LEU A 23 -43.41 -30.96 16.06
N LEU A 24 -44.07 -31.06 14.90
CA LEU A 24 -43.77 -30.23 13.74
C LEU A 24 -44.00 -28.75 14.02
N SER A 25 -45.08 -28.41 14.72
CA SER A 25 -45.36 -27.02 15.14
C SER A 25 -44.30 -26.49 16.11
N GLY A 26 -43.85 -27.33 17.06
CA GLY A 26 -42.76 -26.99 17.97
C GLY A 26 -41.43 -26.74 17.26
N ILE A 27 -41.07 -27.58 16.29
CA ILE A 27 -39.86 -27.41 15.48
C ILE A 27 -39.90 -26.09 14.71
N ARG A 28 -41.03 -25.79 14.05
CA ARG A 28 -41.23 -24.53 13.31
C ARG A 28 -41.12 -23.30 14.20
N LEU A 29 -41.67 -23.35 15.41
CA LEU A 29 -41.54 -22.28 16.39
C LEU A 29 -40.08 -22.10 16.84
N PHE A 30 -39.36 -23.20 17.04
CA PHE A 30 -37.95 -23.16 17.40
C PHE A 30 -37.09 -22.53 16.29
N GLU A 31 -37.27 -22.96 15.03
CA GLU A 31 -36.61 -22.37 13.86
C GLU A 31 -36.88 -20.86 13.76
N SER A 32 -38.14 -20.44 13.95
CA SER A 32 -38.51 -19.03 13.92
C SER A 32 -37.83 -18.20 15.02
N SER A 33 -37.65 -18.80 16.20
CA SER A 33 -37.00 -18.14 17.33
C SER A 33 -35.49 -17.97 17.10
N VAL A 34 -34.84 -18.94 16.46
CA VAL A 34 -33.42 -18.87 16.10
C VAL A 34 -33.21 -17.82 15.01
N ALA A 35 -34.04 -17.80 13.98
CA ALA A 35 -33.96 -16.78 12.92
C ALA A 35 -34.16 -15.35 13.45
N LEU A 36 -35.07 -15.16 14.41
CA LEU A 36 -35.26 -13.86 15.07
C LEU A 36 -34.04 -13.43 15.90
N ARG A 37 -33.37 -14.39 16.54
CA ARG A 37 -32.17 -14.12 17.33
C ARG A 37 -30.99 -13.75 16.44
N ASP A 38 -30.79 -14.52 15.36
CA ASP A 38 -29.75 -14.23 14.35
C ASP A 38 -29.99 -12.87 13.69
N SER A 39 -31.24 -12.51 13.38
CA SER A 39 -31.56 -11.20 12.80
C SER A 39 -31.22 -10.04 13.75
N ARG A 40 -31.43 -10.21 15.06
CA ARG A 40 -31.05 -9.20 16.06
C ARG A 40 -29.54 -9.08 16.21
N ASP A 41 -28.84 -10.21 16.33
CA ASP A 41 -27.38 -10.22 16.43
C ASP A 41 -26.73 -9.60 15.19
N ASN A 42 -27.31 -9.83 14.01
CA ASN A 42 -26.81 -9.26 12.77
C ASN A 42 -27.08 -7.75 12.68
N ALA A 43 -28.24 -7.28 13.17
CA ALA A 43 -28.53 -5.85 13.27
C ALA A 43 -27.52 -5.13 14.20
N GLU A 44 -27.23 -5.71 15.36
CA GLU A 44 -26.21 -5.16 16.27
C GLU A 44 -24.81 -5.11 15.63
N ARG A 45 -24.43 -6.13 14.87
CA ARG A 45 -23.16 -6.14 14.13
C ARG A 45 -23.12 -5.04 13.08
N CYS A 46 -24.21 -4.83 12.34
CA CYS A 46 -24.32 -3.76 11.36
C CYS A 46 -24.23 -2.37 12.03
N ASP A 47 -24.87 -2.16 13.17
CA ASP A 47 -24.79 -0.88 13.90
C ASP A 47 -23.38 -0.61 14.43
N ARG A 48 -22.69 -1.64 14.95
CA ARG A 48 -21.28 -1.54 15.34
C ARG A 48 -20.39 -1.22 14.14
N LEU A 49 -20.62 -1.87 12.99
CA LEU A 49 -19.88 -1.60 11.76
C LEU A 49 -20.11 -0.17 11.27
N ALA A 50 -21.35 0.31 11.27
CA ALA A 50 -21.71 1.67 10.89
C ALA A 50 -21.03 2.70 11.81
N THR A 51 -21.04 2.45 13.12
CA THR A 51 -20.36 3.29 14.11
C THR A 51 -18.84 3.29 13.88
N ASN A 52 -18.24 2.14 13.60
CA ASN A 52 -16.81 2.04 13.30
C ASN A 52 -16.45 2.77 12.00
N ILE A 53 -17.24 2.63 10.94
CA ILE A 53 -17.06 3.38 9.69
C ILE A 53 -17.18 4.87 9.95
N GLN A 54 -18.15 5.31 10.75
CA GLN A 54 -18.30 6.73 11.09
C GLN A 54 -17.14 7.25 11.94
N ARG A 55 -16.61 6.43 12.86
CA ARG A 55 -15.42 6.76 13.65
C ARG A 55 -14.17 6.84 12.78
N LEU A 56 -13.99 5.89 11.86
CA LEU A 56 -12.90 5.90 10.87
C LEU A 56 -12.99 7.13 9.98
N ARG A 57 -14.17 7.46 9.44
CA ARG A 57 -14.38 8.70 8.67
C ARG A 57 -14.12 9.97 9.48
N ARG A 58 -14.42 9.99 10.78
CA ARG A 58 -14.08 11.11 11.66
C ARG A 58 -12.58 11.20 11.97
N LEU A 59 -11.87 10.06 12.00
CA LEU A 59 -10.42 10.03 12.09
C LEU A 59 -9.76 10.42 10.75
N GLU A 60 -10.35 10.04 9.60
CA GLU A 60 -9.93 10.47 8.25
C GLU A 60 -10.25 11.95 7.98
N SER A 61 -11.29 12.51 8.62
CA SER A 61 -11.58 13.95 8.59
C SER A 61 -10.49 14.82 9.23
N VAL A 62 -9.44 14.22 9.82
CA VAL A 62 -8.23 14.94 10.23
C VAL A 62 -7.34 15.29 9.02
N ALA A 63 -7.52 14.65 7.86
CA ALA A 63 -6.76 14.96 6.65
C ALA A 63 -7.07 16.35 6.05
N ASP A 64 -8.22 16.95 6.40
CA ASP A 64 -8.67 18.24 5.85
C ASP A 64 -8.49 19.42 6.81
N ARG A 65 -7.94 19.20 8.02
CA ARG A 65 -7.50 20.31 8.88
C ARG A 65 -6.03 20.62 8.62
N GLY A 66 -5.80 21.37 7.54
CA GLY A 66 -4.66 22.28 7.36
C GLY A 66 -3.38 21.91 8.13
N GLU A 67 -2.71 20.82 7.76
CA GLU A 67 -1.30 20.65 8.09
C GLU A 67 -0.50 21.55 7.14
N SER A 68 -0.30 22.79 7.57
CA SER A 68 0.94 23.50 7.31
C SER A 68 2.14 22.55 7.54
N ASP A 69 3.15 22.59 6.68
CA ASP A 69 4.51 22.04 6.91
C ASP A 69 4.83 20.54 6.79
N LEU A 70 4.25 19.83 5.80
CA LEU A 70 4.82 18.56 5.30
C LEU A 70 5.48 18.68 3.92
N ARG A 71 5.80 19.89 3.47
CA ARG A 71 6.61 20.10 2.26
C ARG A 71 8.06 20.03 2.66
N MET A 72 8.77 18.96 2.27
CA MET A 72 10.22 18.96 2.36
C MET A 72 10.75 20.15 1.57
N GLU A 73 11.38 21.11 2.22
CA GLU A 73 11.84 22.35 1.59
C GLU A 73 13.10 22.10 0.75
N ASN A 74 13.36 22.99 -0.22
CA ASN A 74 14.59 22.89 -1.00
C ASN A 74 15.83 22.99 -0.10
N GLY A 75 15.77 23.79 0.99
CA GLY A 75 16.84 23.91 1.98
C GLY A 75 17.12 22.60 2.71
N GLU A 76 16.09 21.86 3.11
CA GLU A 76 16.23 20.54 3.76
C GLU A 76 16.90 19.53 2.82
N LEU A 77 16.47 19.49 1.55
CA LEU A 77 17.08 18.65 0.51
C LEU A 77 18.57 18.94 0.31
N VAL A 78 18.94 20.22 0.25
CA VAL A 78 20.34 20.65 0.11
C VAL A 78 21.15 20.30 1.36
N GLN A 79 20.57 20.42 2.54
CA GLN A 79 21.23 20.05 3.79
C GLN A 79 21.51 18.54 3.85
N ILE A 80 20.55 17.71 3.49
CA ILE A 80 20.73 16.25 3.43
C ILE A 80 21.78 15.89 2.37
N ALA A 81 21.74 16.54 1.21
CA ALA A 81 22.75 16.35 0.16
C ALA A 81 24.16 16.63 0.69
N ARG A 82 24.36 17.75 1.40
CA ARG A 82 25.65 18.09 2.04
C ARG A 82 26.10 17.03 3.05
N GLN A 83 25.19 16.52 3.89
CA GLN A 83 25.50 15.43 4.84
C GLN A 83 25.93 14.14 4.13
N CYS A 84 25.41 13.89 2.93
CA CYS A 84 25.78 12.76 2.09
C CYS A 84 27.00 13.03 1.18
N ALA A 85 27.76 14.09 1.47
CA ALA A 85 28.92 14.53 0.68
C ALA A 85 28.58 14.84 -0.79
N ILE A 86 27.36 15.31 -1.06
CA ILE A 86 26.94 15.85 -2.36
C ILE A 86 27.16 17.35 -2.31
N GLU A 87 27.99 17.85 -3.22
CA GLU A 87 28.29 19.27 -3.34
C GLU A 87 27.16 20.01 -4.06
N GLU A 88 27.03 21.30 -3.79
CA GLU A 88 25.97 22.13 -4.36
C GLU A 88 26.01 22.17 -5.90
N ARG A 89 27.22 22.18 -6.49
CA ARG A 89 27.41 22.10 -7.95
C ARG A 89 26.99 20.76 -8.57
N GLN A 90 26.86 19.71 -7.76
CA GLN A 90 26.43 18.38 -8.23
C GLN A 90 24.91 18.26 -8.27
N MET A 91 24.17 19.22 -7.72
CA MET A 91 22.72 19.27 -7.77
C MET A 91 22.29 20.33 -8.77
N THR A 92 21.89 19.86 -9.94
CA THR A 92 21.70 20.71 -11.12
C THR A 92 20.27 21.25 -11.22
N SER A 93 19.29 20.54 -10.67
CA SER A 93 17.89 21.00 -10.66
C SER A 93 17.09 20.37 -9.52
N ILE A 94 16.17 21.15 -8.97
CA ILE A 94 15.11 20.69 -8.06
C ILE A 94 13.79 21.21 -8.63
N GLN A 95 12.98 20.32 -9.19
CA GLN A 95 11.69 20.68 -9.79
C GLN A 95 10.55 20.04 -8.99
N ARG A 96 9.55 20.83 -8.62
CA ARG A 96 8.32 20.31 -8.00
C ARG A 96 7.26 20.15 -9.08
N LEU A 97 6.62 18.99 -9.11
CA LEU A 97 5.48 18.75 -9.98
C LEU A 97 4.19 19.13 -9.26
N ASP A 98 3.18 19.45 -10.05
CA ASP A 98 1.86 19.79 -9.52
C ASP A 98 1.27 18.59 -8.76
N PRO A 99 0.53 18.83 -7.66
CA PRO A 99 -0.13 17.77 -6.93
C PRO A 99 -1.06 16.95 -7.83
N GLN A 100 -0.91 15.64 -7.83
CA GLN A 100 -1.78 14.71 -8.55
C GLN A 100 -2.69 13.99 -7.57
N THR A 101 -3.98 13.97 -7.84
CA THR A 101 -4.95 13.18 -7.07
C THR A 101 -4.74 11.69 -7.38
N VAL A 102 -4.57 10.88 -6.34
CA VAL A 102 -4.49 9.42 -6.49
C VAL A 102 -5.92 8.89 -6.59
N SER A 103 -6.24 8.22 -7.69
CA SER A 103 -7.57 7.66 -7.94
C SER A 103 -8.03 6.78 -6.78
N GLU A 104 -9.31 6.90 -6.41
CA GLU A 104 -9.96 6.10 -5.36
C GLU A 104 -9.46 6.38 -3.93
N THR A 105 -8.72 7.47 -3.72
CA THR A 105 -8.26 7.87 -2.39
C THR A 105 -8.34 9.39 -2.19
N ASP A 106 -8.39 9.83 -0.94
CA ASP A 106 -8.28 11.25 -0.59
C ASP A 106 -6.82 11.75 -0.59
N TYR A 107 -5.87 10.92 -1.01
CA TYR A 107 -4.45 11.27 -1.04
C TYR A 107 -4.10 12.10 -2.28
N GLN A 108 -3.29 13.13 -2.04
CA GLN A 108 -2.59 13.87 -3.09
C GLN A 108 -1.12 13.44 -3.14
N ARG A 109 -0.69 12.97 -4.31
CA ARG A 109 0.70 12.73 -4.61
C ARG A 109 1.37 14.05 -4.99
N ARG A 110 2.50 14.37 -4.37
CA ARG A 110 3.33 15.54 -4.69
C ARG A 110 4.73 15.07 -5.00
N ASP A 111 5.12 15.21 -6.26
CA ASP A 111 6.42 14.73 -6.72
C ASP A 111 7.45 15.86 -6.75
N VAL A 112 8.69 15.50 -6.40
CA VAL A 112 9.86 16.36 -6.54
C VAL A 112 10.89 15.60 -7.37
N VAL A 113 11.31 16.20 -8.48
CA VAL A 113 12.34 15.68 -9.37
C VAL A 113 13.67 16.35 -9.03
N LEU A 114 14.67 15.53 -8.74
CA LEU A 114 16.02 15.98 -8.42
C LEU A 114 16.97 15.52 -9.54
N SER A 115 17.67 16.47 -10.13
CA SER A 115 18.73 16.20 -11.10
C SER A 115 20.09 16.34 -10.42
N LEU A 116 20.85 15.25 -10.42
CA LEU A 116 22.15 15.16 -9.78
C LEU A 116 23.21 14.71 -10.80
N GLN A 117 24.43 15.22 -10.70
CA GLN A 117 25.51 14.94 -11.64
C GLN A 117 26.84 14.65 -10.94
N GLY A 118 27.62 13.72 -11.53
CA GLY A 118 28.98 13.44 -11.07
C GLY A 118 29.03 12.77 -9.69
N LEU A 119 27.99 12.01 -9.33
CA LEU A 119 27.88 11.29 -8.07
C LEU A 119 28.37 9.85 -8.18
N ARG A 120 28.93 9.36 -7.08
CA ARG A 120 29.18 7.92 -6.88
C ARG A 120 27.89 7.23 -6.46
N LEU A 121 27.76 5.95 -6.82
CA LEU A 121 26.61 5.11 -6.48
C LEU A 121 26.30 5.13 -4.98
N GLU A 122 27.34 5.08 -4.15
CA GLU A 122 27.23 5.14 -2.69
C GLU A 122 26.60 6.45 -2.20
N GLN A 123 26.93 7.59 -2.81
CA GLN A 123 26.36 8.90 -2.43
C GLN A 123 24.87 8.94 -2.75
N ILE A 124 24.46 8.38 -3.90
CA ILE A 124 23.06 8.27 -4.30
C ILE A 124 22.27 7.43 -3.29
N ILE A 125 22.78 6.25 -2.92
CA ILE A 125 22.12 5.35 -1.96
C ILE A 125 22.00 6.03 -0.59
N ARG A 126 23.08 6.62 -0.08
CA ARG A 126 23.07 7.32 1.22
C ARG A 126 22.06 8.47 1.23
N PHE A 127 22.02 9.26 0.16
CA PHE A 127 21.10 10.38 0.03
C PHE A 127 19.63 9.92 0.02
N VAL A 128 19.29 8.94 -0.81
CA VAL A 128 17.94 8.38 -0.88
C VAL A 128 17.48 7.85 0.48
N LEU A 129 18.34 7.08 1.15
CA LEU A 129 18.05 6.55 2.47
C LEU A 129 17.91 7.65 3.53
N ALA A 130 18.73 8.70 3.46
CA ALA A 130 18.66 9.82 4.40
C ALA A 130 17.36 10.62 4.22
N VAL A 131 16.94 10.88 2.98
CA VAL A 131 15.66 11.55 2.67
C VAL A 131 14.48 10.75 3.21
N GLU A 132 14.43 9.45 2.93
CA GLU A 132 13.31 8.60 3.39
C GLU A 132 13.29 8.39 4.90
N ARG A 133 14.45 8.36 5.56
CA ARG A 133 14.53 8.29 7.03
C ARG A 133 14.04 9.55 7.71
N LEU A 134 14.35 10.72 7.14
CA LEU A 134 13.99 12.00 7.75
C LEU A 134 12.50 12.32 7.59
N ARG A 135 11.89 11.91 6.46
CA ARG A 135 10.47 12.06 6.20
C ARG A 135 9.85 10.73 5.76
N PRO A 136 9.24 9.95 6.67
CA PRO A 136 8.70 8.62 6.34
C PRO A 136 7.53 8.63 5.34
N SER A 137 6.90 9.80 5.14
CA SER A 137 5.87 10.04 4.12
C SER A 137 6.45 10.31 2.72
N VAL A 138 7.75 10.61 2.60
CA VAL A 138 8.44 10.83 1.32
C VAL A 138 8.97 9.49 0.81
N ARG A 139 8.81 9.25 -0.50
CA ARG A 139 9.29 8.05 -1.18
C ARG A 139 10.11 8.44 -2.39
N SER A 140 11.30 7.85 -2.52
CA SER A 140 12.14 8.01 -3.71
C SER A 140 11.70 6.99 -4.76
N THR A 141 11.05 7.47 -5.82
CA THR A 141 10.60 6.63 -6.93
C THR A 141 11.23 7.11 -8.24
N GLY A 142 11.54 6.18 -9.15
CA GLY A 142 12.00 6.54 -10.49
C GLY A 142 13.45 7.02 -10.55
N LEU A 143 14.37 6.34 -9.87
CA LEU A 143 15.81 6.57 -10.04
C LEU A 143 16.22 6.22 -11.48
N VAL A 144 16.71 7.22 -12.21
CA VAL A 144 17.26 7.08 -13.55
C VAL A 144 18.74 7.44 -13.51
N LEU A 145 19.60 6.52 -13.94
CA LEU A 145 21.04 6.74 -14.04
C LEU A 145 21.40 7.06 -15.49
N LEU A 146 22.13 8.15 -15.69
CA LEU A 146 22.62 8.55 -17.00
C LEU A 146 24.15 8.44 -17.03
N PRO A 147 24.75 8.05 -18.18
CA PRO A 147 26.20 8.01 -18.32
C PRO A 147 26.78 9.40 -18.10
N TYR A 148 27.84 9.48 -17.30
CA TYR A 148 28.55 10.74 -17.09
C TYR A 148 29.43 11.07 -18.28
N THR A 149 29.10 12.11 -19.03
CA THR A 149 29.82 12.56 -20.24
C THR A 149 30.82 13.71 -19.97
N GLY A 150 31.17 13.96 -18.71
CA GLY A 150 32.02 15.09 -18.34
C GLY A 150 33.51 14.91 -18.69
N PRO A 151 34.26 16.01 -18.85
CA PRO A 151 35.67 15.98 -19.21
C PRO A 151 36.53 15.68 -17.97
N ARG A 152 36.62 14.40 -17.58
CA ARG A 152 37.72 13.77 -16.83
C ARG A 152 37.23 12.50 -16.11
N HIS A 153 37.45 11.37 -16.76
CA HIS A 153 38.25 10.31 -16.16
C HIS A 153 39.08 9.69 -17.28
N ARG A 154 40.33 10.12 -17.37
CA ARG A 154 41.38 9.42 -18.12
C ARG A 154 41.66 8.13 -17.36
N SER A 155 40.73 7.16 -17.43
CA SER A 155 41.11 5.79 -17.20
C SER A 155 41.96 5.43 -18.41
N LEU A 156 43.18 5.01 -18.13
CA LEU A 156 44.16 4.54 -19.10
C LEU A 156 43.67 3.22 -19.69
N VAL A 157 42.58 3.26 -20.45
CA VAL A 157 42.23 2.21 -21.40
C VAL A 157 42.39 2.89 -22.75
N THR A 158 43.52 2.61 -23.39
CA THR A 158 43.70 2.83 -24.83
C THR A 158 42.62 2.02 -25.53
N VAL A 159 41.45 2.63 -25.77
CA VAL A 159 40.43 2.10 -26.67
C VAL A 159 40.55 2.91 -27.93
N ASP A 160 41.35 2.39 -28.85
CA ASP A 160 41.19 2.71 -30.26
C ASP A 160 39.76 2.31 -30.67
N ASP A 161 39.09 3.23 -31.35
CA ASP A 161 37.85 3.06 -32.12
C ASP A 161 36.51 2.99 -31.34
N PRO A 162 35.56 3.94 -31.56
CA PRO A 162 34.21 3.86 -31.04
C PRO A 162 33.35 2.93 -31.92
N THR A 163 33.50 1.61 -31.75
CA THR A 163 32.60 0.63 -32.36
C THR A 163 31.28 0.55 -31.58
N GLU A 164 30.15 0.36 -32.29
CA GLU A 164 28.78 0.30 -31.76
C GLU A 164 28.59 -0.67 -30.58
N ASP A 165 29.47 -1.68 -30.47
CA ASP A 165 29.50 -2.65 -29.37
C ASP A 165 29.72 -1.99 -28.00
N ASN A 166 30.52 -0.92 -27.91
CA ASN A 166 30.80 -0.23 -26.65
C ASN A 166 29.62 0.58 -26.13
N ALA A 167 28.76 1.11 -27.02
CA ALA A 167 27.54 1.80 -26.59
C ALA A 167 26.52 0.82 -25.99
N SER A 168 26.46 -0.41 -26.54
CA SER A 168 25.59 -1.47 -26.05
C SER A 168 26.02 -2.00 -24.67
N SER A 169 27.33 -2.11 -24.43
CA SER A 169 27.88 -2.57 -23.15
C SER A 169 27.66 -1.54 -22.04
N VAL A 170 27.93 -0.26 -22.29
CA VAL A 170 27.67 0.83 -21.32
C VAL A 170 26.18 0.93 -20.98
N SER A 171 25.30 0.78 -21.97
CA SER A 171 23.85 0.76 -21.73
C SER A 171 23.42 -0.42 -20.85
N ARG A 172 24.01 -1.60 -21.06
CA ARG A 172 23.74 -2.80 -20.26
C ARG A 172 24.27 -2.67 -18.83
N GLU A 173 25.45 -2.09 -18.64
CA GLU A 173 26.02 -1.82 -17.31
C GLU A 173 25.18 -0.81 -16.52
N LEU A 174 24.74 0.27 -17.16
CA LEU A 174 23.86 1.26 -16.56
C LEU A 174 22.50 0.68 -16.16
N TRP A 175 21.89 -0.11 -17.05
CA TRP A 175 20.64 -0.79 -16.76
C TRP A 175 20.80 -1.73 -15.56
N THR A 176 21.89 -2.51 -15.52
CA THR A 176 22.19 -3.42 -14.40
C THR A 176 22.40 -2.64 -13.10
N ALA A 177 23.13 -1.52 -13.14
CA ALA A 177 23.33 -0.65 -11.99
C ALA A 177 22.01 -0.05 -11.50
N GLN A 178 21.13 0.41 -12.40
CA GLN A 178 19.83 0.98 -12.06
C GLN A 178 18.91 -0.05 -11.39
N VAL A 179 18.83 -1.27 -11.95
CA VAL A 179 18.06 -2.37 -11.37
C VAL A 179 18.61 -2.75 -9.98
N THR A 180 19.93 -2.91 -9.88
CA THR A 180 20.59 -3.27 -8.61
C THR A 180 20.36 -2.21 -7.54
N LEU A 181 20.48 -0.92 -7.88
CA LEU A 181 20.28 0.19 -6.95
C LEU A 181 18.82 0.25 -6.49
N THR A 182 17.87 0.08 -7.40
CA THR A 182 16.44 0.02 -7.07
C THR A 182 16.15 -1.13 -6.11
N GLN A 183 16.70 -2.32 -6.36
CA GLN A 183 16.57 -3.47 -5.46
C GLN A 183 17.22 -3.23 -4.10
N LEU A 184 18.42 -2.63 -4.06
CA LEU A 184 19.15 -2.39 -2.82
C LEU A 184 18.43 -1.37 -1.93
N VAL A 185 17.88 -0.31 -2.52
CA VAL A 185 17.01 0.65 -1.81
C VAL A 185 15.75 -0.03 -1.28
N TYR A 186 15.11 -0.87 -2.09
CA TYR A 186 13.92 -1.63 -1.67
C TYR A 186 14.21 -2.59 -0.51
N VAL A 187 15.31 -3.35 -0.57
CA VAL A 187 15.72 -4.30 0.48
C VAL A 187 16.18 -3.59 1.75
N ALA A 188 16.99 -2.54 1.63
CA ALA A 188 17.44 -1.76 2.78
C ALA A 188 16.25 -1.17 3.57
N ARG A 189 15.15 -0.86 2.87
CA ARG A 189 13.88 -0.48 3.50
C ARG A 189 13.21 -1.64 4.22
N SER A 190 13.09 -2.82 3.61
CA SER A 190 12.35 -3.95 4.19
C SER A 190 12.98 -4.50 5.47
N VAL A 191 14.29 -4.31 5.66
CA VAL A 191 15.02 -4.74 6.88
C VAL A 191 14.91 -3.70 8.02
N SER A 192 14.45 -2.48 7.72
CA SER A 192 14.32 -1.39 8.71
C SER A 192 12.94 -1.28 9.36
N ILE A 193 12.04 -2.22 9.09
CA ILE A 193 10.70 -2.38 9.70
C ILE A 193 10.80 -3.52 10.72
#